data_AF-A9A294-F1
#
_entry.id   AF-A9A294-F1
#
_cell.length_a   1.000
_cell.length_b   1.000
_cell.length_c   1.000
_cell.angle_alpha   90.00
_cell.angle_beta   90.00
_cell.angle_gamma   90.00
#
_symmetry.space_group_name_H-M   'P 1'
#
loop_
_entity.id
_entity.type
_entity.pdbx_description
1 polymer ?
#
loop_
_entity_poly.entity_id
_entity_poly.type
_entity_poly.pdbx_seq_one_letter_code
_entity_poly.pdbx_strand_id
1 'polypeptide(L)'
;MKFKKDSESLNENSELRILAEYNRRLKQLKITQKKVNNLRNHEMDEEANKVQDLVKLLVEEMEAYFRTYRSILTKYGILPEYPLEIDDITKEERDTATAWQNAHRKKYGI
;
A
#
# COMPACT_ATOMS: atom_id res chain seq x y z
N MET A 1 5.19 21.78 39.74
CA MET A 1 4.40 21.95 38.50
C MET A 1 4.03 20.58 37.96
N LYS A 2 2.74 20.20 37.99
CA LYS A 2 2.29 18.98 37.30
C LYS A 2 2.19 19.33 35.83
N PHE A 3 3.14 18.84 35.02
CA PHE A 3 3.05 18.93 33.56
C PHE A 3 1.81 18.14 33.13
N LYS A 4 0.68 18.85 32.91
CA LYS A 4 -0.42 18.30 32.11
C LYS A 4 0.17 18.18 30.71
N LYS A 5 0.53 16.96 30.31
CA LYS A 5 0.82 16.71 28.90
C LYS A 5 -0.46 16.97 28.14
N ASP A 6 -0.45 18.02 27.31
CA ASP A 6 -1.59 18.36 26.47
C ASP A 6 -1.93 17.16 25.59
N SER A 7 -3.23 16.85 25.51
CA SER A 7 -3.76 15.68 24.79
C SER A 7 -3.32 15.61 23.33
N GLU A 8 -3.08 16.76 22.70
CA GLU A 8 -2.56 16.86 21.33
C GLU A 8 -1.13 16.29 21.23
N SER A 9 -0.26 16.61 22.19
CA SER A 9 1.12 16.10 22.23
C SER A 9 1.21 14.58 22.47
N LEU A 10 0.18 14.01 23.12
CA LEU A 10 0.06 12.56 23.32
C LEU A 10 -0.43 11.86 22.05
N ASN A 11 -1.38 12.48 21.33
CA ASN A 11 -1.88 11.98 20.05
C ASN A 11 -0.78 12.02 18.98
N GLU A 12 -0.04 13.11 18.82
CA GLU A 12 1.09 13.18 17.87
C GLU A 12 2.17 12.14 18.18
N ASN A 13 2.48 11.88 19.45
CA ASN A 13 3.40 10.81 19.83
C ASN A 13 2.89 9.42 19.41
N SER A 14 1.59 9.19 19.49
CA SER A 14 0.98 7.92 19.07
C SER A 14 1.00 7.75 17.55
N GLU A 15 0.75 8.82 16.79
CA GLU A 15 0.84 8.84 15.33
C GLU A 15 2.27 8.60 14.84
N LEU A 16 3.27 9.23 15.46
CA LEU A 16 4.69 9.01 15.14
C LEU A 16 5.12 7.55 15.39
N ARG A 17 4.63 6.93 16.46
CA ARG A 17 4.86 5.49 16.71
C ARG A 17 4.23 4.64 15.62
N ILE A 18 3.04 5.00 15.18
CA ILE A 18 2.34 4.29 14.10
C ILE A 18 3.15 4.34 12.80
N LEU A 19 3.73 5.50 12.47
CA LEU A 19 4.61 5.66 11.30
C LEU A 19 5.91 4.86 11.44
N ALA A 20 6.51 4.87 12.63
CA ALA A 20 7.76 4.14 12.89
C ALA A 20 7.57 2.63 12.69
N GLU A 21 6.47 2.07 13.20
CA GLU A 21 6.15 0.64 13.04
C GLU A 21 5.82 0.29 11.58
N TYR A 22 5.09 1.14 10.86
CA TYR A 22 4.87 0.94 9.43
C TYR A 22 6.19 0.87 8.64
N ASN A 23 7.07 1.86 8.85
CA ASN A 23 8.36 1.92 8.19
C ASN A 23 9.27 0.74 8.54
N ARG A 24 9.21 0.27 9.80
CA ARG A 24 9.93 -0.92 10.25
C ARG A 24 9.48 -2.17 9.49
N ARG A 25 8.18 -2.40 9.37
CA ARG A 25 7.61 -3.54 8.63
C ARG A 25 7.94 -3.47 7.14
N LEU A 26 7.82 -2.28 6.53
CA LEU A 26 8.19 -2.06 5.14
C LEU A 26 9.68 -2.35 4.88
N LYS A 27 10.57 -1.94 5.79
CA LYS A 27 12.00 -2.26 5.69
C LYS A 27 12.23 -3.77 5.76
N GLN A 28 11.55 -4.46 6.66
CA GLN A 28 11.65 -5.91 6.80
C GLN A 28 11.17 -6.62 5.52
N LEU A 29 10.03 -6.20 4.96
CA LEU A 29 9.51 -6.73 3.69
C LEU A 29 10.55 -6.60 2.55
N LYS A 30 11.16 -5.42 2.38
CA LYS A 30 12.17 -5.18 1.35
C LYS A 30 13.40 -6.10 1.51
N ILE A 31 13.86 -6.28 2.74
CA ILE A 31 15.01 -7.17 3.04
C ILE A 31 14.65 -8.62 2.72
N THR A 32 13.49 -9.09 3.17
CA THR A 32 13.03 -10.47 2.93
C THR A 32 12.82 -10.74 1.45
N GLN A 33 12.21 -9.81 0.71
CA GLN A 33 12.04 -9.94 -0.74
C GLN A 33 13.39 -9.99 -1.47
N LYS A 34 14.37 -9.16 -1.06
CA LYS A 34 15.72 -9.21 -1.62
C LYS A 34 16.38 -10.56 -1.39
N LYS A 35 16.17 -11.18 -0.22
CA LYS A 35 16.68 -12.52 0.09
C LYS A 35 16.05 -13.58 -0.82
N VAL A 36 14.74 -13.54 -1.03
CA VAL A 36 14.04 -14.45 -1.96
C VAL A 36 14.60 -14.30 -3.37
N ASN A 37 14.76 -13.07 -3.85
CA ASN A 37 15.29 -12.82 -5.19
C ASN A 37 16.73 -13.33 -5.34
N ASN A 38 17.57 -13.14 -4.33
CA ASN A 38 18.94 -13.67 -4.34
C ASN A 38 18.95 -15.20 -4.41
N LEU A 39 18.09 -15.88 -3.65
CA LEU A 39 17.98 -17.35 -3.69
C LEU A 39 17.56 -17.84 -5.10
N ARG A 40 16.57 -17.18 -5.72
CA ARG A 40 16.18 -17.48 -7.10
C ARG A 40 17.30 -17.24 -8.11
N ASN A 41 18.07 -16.17 -7.96
CA ASN A 41 19.23 -15.88 -8.82
C ASN A 41 20.33 -16.95 -8.70
N HIS A 42 20.35 -17.71 -7.60
CA HIS A 42 21.24 -18.86 -7.39
C HIS A 42 20.56 -20.20 -7.68
N GLU A 43 19.40 -20.20 -8.37
CA GLU A 43 18.63 -21.40 -8.73
C GLU A 43 18.18 -22.23 -7.50
N MET A 44 18.10 -21.61 -6.33
CA MET A 44 17.66 -22.24 -5.07
C MET A 44 16.15 -22.03 -4.85
N ASP A 45 15.34 -22.59 -5.75
CA ASP A 45 13.89 -22.33 -5.77
C ASP A 45 13.14 -22.90 -4.55
N GLU A 46 13.57 -24.06 -4.02
CA GLU A 46 12.95 -24.63 -2.81
C GLU A 46 13.17 -23.74 -1.58
N GLU A 47 14.38 -23.24 -1.37
CA GLU A 47 14.71 -22.31 -0.30
C GLU A 47 14.02 -20.96 -0.50
N ALA A 48 13.96 -20.48 -1.75
CA ALA A 48 13.24 -19.26 -2.07
C ALA A 48 11.74 -19.37 -1.68
N ASN A 49 11.11 -20.51 -1.98
CA ASN A 49 9.72 -20.76 -1.63
C ASN A 49 9.49 -20.82 -0.11
N LYS A 50 10.41 -21.41 0.66
CA LYS A 50 10.33 -21.41 2.14
C LYS A 50 10.35 -20.00 2.72
N VAL A 51 11.07 -19.06 2.09
CA VAL A 51 11.14 -17.65 2.54
C VAL A 51 10.00 -16.81 1.94
N GLN A 52 9.43 -17.21 0.81
CA GLN A 52 8.32 -16.52 0.14
C GLN A 52 7.07 -16.45 1.03
N ASP A 53 6.84 -17.43 1.90
CA ASP A 53 5.71 -17.38 2.84
C ASP A 53 5.86 -16.28 3.89
N LEU A 54 7.09 -15.98 4.32
CA LEU A 54 7.34 -14.83 5.19
C LEU A 54 7.09 -13.50 4.47
N VAL A 55 7.38 -13.43 3.17
CA VAL A 55 7.02 -12.24 2.38
C VAL A 55 5.50 -12.05 2.36
N LYS A 56 4.73 -13.12 2.11
CA LYS A 56 3.26 -13.06 2.08
C LYS A 56 2.70 -12.56 3.42
N LEU A 57 3.17 -13.15 4.53
CA LEU A 57 2.76 -12.72 5.87
C LEU A 57 3.03 -11.22 6.11
N LEU A 58 4.23 -10.74 5.76
CA LEU A 58 4.58 -9.33 5.93
C LEU A 58 3.72 -8.40 5.05
N VAL A 59 3.33 -8.84 3.85
CA VAL A 59 2.41 -8.09 2.99
C VAL A 59 1.03 -7.99 3.65
N GLU A 60 0.48 -9.10 4.15
CA GLU A 60 -0.82 -9.13 4.83
C GLU A 60 -0.82 -8.24 6.08
N GLU A 61 0.24 -8.32 6.90
CA GLU A 61 0.41 -7.45 8.06
C GLU A 61 0.48 -5.96 7.68
N MET A 62 1.14 -5.65 6.57
CA MET A 62 1.21 -4.27 6.04
C MET A 62 -0.14 -3.79 5.53
N GLU A 63 -0.90 -4.63 4.83
CA GLU A 63 -2.24 -4.30 4.35
C GLU A 63 -3.22 -4.06 5.50
N ALA A 64 -3.20 -4.92 6.52
CA ALA A 64 -4.02 -4.74 7.72
C ALA A 64 -3.66 -3.44 8.46
N TYR A 65 -2.36 -3.16 8.59
CA TYR A 65 -1.87 -1.93 9.21
C TYR A 65 -2.29 -0.68 8.43
N PHE A 66 -2.17 -0.74 7.11
CA PHE A 66 -2.62 0.30 6.21
C PHE A 66 -4.12 0.57 6.37
N ARG A 67 -4.98 -0.46 6.33
CA ARG A 67 -6.43 -0.28 6.49
C ARG A 67 -6.79 0.37 7.83
N THR A 68 -6.05 0.01 8.88
CA THR A 68 -6.30 0.50 10.24
C THR A 68 -5.85 1.95 10.43
N TYR A 69 -4.68 2.32 9.89
CA TYR A 69 -4.03 3.60 10.17
C TYR A 69 -3.89 4.51 8.94
N ARG A 70 -4.69 4.26 7.90
CA ARG A 70 -4.60 4.98 6.62
C ARG A 70 -4.59 6.49 6.78
N SER A 71 -5.51 7.05 7.55
CA SER A 71 -5.63 8.50 7.75
C SER A 71 -4.34 9.12 8.28
N ILE A 72 -3.67 8.44 9.20
CA ILE A 72 -2.37 8.84 9.76
C ILE A 72 -1.28 8.73 8.69
N LEU A 73 -1.23 7.61 7.96
CA LEU A 73 -0.24 7.42 6.89
C LEU A 73 -0.38 8.47 5.77
N THR A 74 -1.61 8.82 5.42
CA THR A 74 -1.94 9.86 4.43
C THR A 74 -1.60 11.26 4.96
N LYS A 75 -1.96 11.58 6.22
CA LYS A 75 -1.62 12.86 6.88
C LYS A 75 -0.13 13.19 6.82
N TYR A 76 0.72 12.16 6.96
CA TYR A 76 2.18 12.30 6.93
C TYR A 76 2.81 12.04 5.55
N GLY A 77 2.00 11.93 4.48
CA GLY A 77 2.49 11.76 3.11
C GLY A 77 3.21 10.43 2.83
N ILE A 78 3.06 9.43 3.71
CA ILE A 78 3.57 8.07 3.48
C ILE A 78 2.77 7.40 2.35
N LEU A 79 1.49 7.74 2.27
CA LEU A 79 0.60 7.28 1.22
C LEU A 79 -0.03 8.49 0.53
N PRO A 80 -0.31 8.39 -0.78
CA PRO A 80 -1.14 9.39 -1.42
C PRO A 80 -2.48 9.44 -0.67
N GLU A 81 -3.06 10.65 -0.60
CA GLU A 81 -4.51 10.76 -0.39
C GLU A 81 -5.21 9.80 -1.35
N TYR A 82 -6.34 9.23 -0.94
CA TYR A 82 -7.17 8.50 -1.90
C TYR A 82 -7.23 9.36 -3.17
N PRO A 83 -6.98 8.82 -4.38
CA PRO A 83 -7.62 9.47 -5.50
C PRO A 83 -9.07 9.61 -5.05
N LEU A 84 -9.61 10.84 -5.02
CA LEU A 84 -11.05 11.06 -4.90
C LEU A 84 -11.67 9.90 -5.65
N GLU A 85 -12.43 9.04 -4.97
CA GLU A 85 -13.15 7.99 -5.68
C GLU A 85 -13.81 8.72 -6.84
N ILE A 86 -13.33 8.48 -8.07
CA ILE A 86 -14.08 8.89 -9.24
C ILE A 86 -15.19 7.83 -9.34
N ASP A 87 -16.05 7.84 -8.32
CA ASP A 87 -17.38 7.25 -8.36
C ASP A 87 -18.33 8.17 -9.15
N ASP A 88 -17.81 9.29 -9.68
CA ASP A 88 -18.53 10.23 -10.55
C ASP A 88 -18.47 9.85 -12.04
N ILE A 89 -18.06 8.62 -12.41
CA ILE A 89 -18.44 8.10 -13.73
C ILE A 89 -19.69 7.27 -13.53
N THR A 90 -20.84 7.92 -13.74
CA THR A 90 -22.13 7.23 -13.80
C THR A 90 -22.06 6.08 -14.80
N LYS A 91 -22.90 5.06 -14.62
CA LYS A 91 -22.98 3.92 -15.57
C LYS A 91 -23.10 4.41 -17.02
N GLU A 92 -23.83 5.49 -17.24
CA GLU A 92 -24.03 6.11 -18.55
C GLU A 92 -22.74 6.69 -19.14
N GLU A 93 -21.91 7.34 -18.33
CA GLU A 93 -20.61 7.87 -18.77
C GLU A 93 -19.61 6.75 -19.05
N ARG A 94 -19.66 5.67 -18.26
CA ARG A 94 -18.83 4.46 -18.49
C ARG A 94 -19.22 3.77 -19.79
N ASP A 95 -20.52 3.62 -20.03
CA ASP A 95 -21.06 3.01 -21.24
C ASP A 95 -20.72 3.87 -22.47
N THR A 96 -20.78 5.20 -22.33
CA THR A 96 -20.39 6.15 -23.38
C THR A 96 -18.90 6.07 -23.71
N ALA A 97 -18.03 6.05 -22.70
CA ALA A 97 -16.59 5.91 -22.88
C ALA A 97 -16.24 4.56 -23.54
N THR A 98 -16.91 3.49 -23.13
CA THR A 98 -16.74 2.14 -23.69
C THR A 98 -17.21 2.07 -25.14
N ALA A 99 -18.36 2.68 -25.45
CA ALA A 99 -18.88 2.78 -26.81
C ALA A 99 -17.94 3.57 -27.73
N TRP A 100 -17.41 4.69 -27.25
CA TRP A 100 -16.42 5.48 -27.98
C TRP A 100 -15.14 4.68 -28.24
N GLN A 101 -14.62 3.97 -27.23
CA GLN A 101 -13.41 3.18 -27.36
C GLN A 101 -13.58 2.02 -28.36
N ASN A 102 -14.74 1.36 -28.35
CA ASN A 102 -15.08 0.31 -29.31
C ASN A 102 -15.23 0.85 -30.74
N ALA A 103 -15.88 2.00 -30.90
CA ALA A 103 -16.00 2.66 -32.20
C ALA A 103 -14.62 3.10 -32.73
N HIS A 104 -13.76 3.59 -31.84
CA HIS A 104 -12.40 4.01 -32.18
C HIS A 104 -11.52 2.82 -32.59
N ARG A 105 -11.54 1.71 -31.84
CA ARG A 105 -10.89 0.45 -32.24
C ARG A 105 -11.40 -0.07 -33.58
N LYS A 106 -12.71 -0.02 -33.82
CA LYS A 106 -13.31 -0.44 -35.10
C LYS A 106 -12.89 0.45 -36.27
N LYS A 107 -12.71 1.76 -36.03
CA LYS A 107 -12.35 2.74 -37.06
C LYS A 107 -10.86 2.76 -37.39
N TYR A 108 -9.99 2.46 -36.43
CA TYR A 108 -8.53 2.57 -36.60
C TYR A 108 -7.77 1.24 -36.42
N GLY A 109 -8.47 0.14 -36.13
CA GLY A 109 -7.95 -1.23 -36.24
C GLY A 109 -6.69 -1.54 -35.43
N ILE A 110 -6.73 -1.28 -34.12
CA ILE A 110 -5.72 -1.80 -33.16
C ILE A 110 -6.26 -3.06 -32.51
#